data_AF-A0A535YZE9-F1
#
_entry.id   AF-A0A535YZE9-F1
#
_cell.length_a   1.000
_cell.length_b   1.000
_cell.length_c   1.000
_cell.angle_alpha   90.00
_cell.angle_beta   90.00
_cell.angle_gamma   90.00
#
_symmetry.space_group_name_H-M   'P 1'
#
loop_
_entity.id
_entity.type
_entity.pdbx_description
1 polymer ?
#
loop_
_entity_poly.entity_id
_entity_poly.type
_entity_poly.pdbx_seq_one_letter_code
_entity_poly.pdbx_strand_id
1 'polypeptide(L)'
;MPDGPLAVILAAGQGTRMHSSVPKVLHRLGGRPLVLHAIDAAEAAGAGQVVAVVSPAQPEVRRSLEGRVRCVDQELPQGTGDAVRSVPPALREAGTVLVLSADVPLVRPQTLRRLLDEHGQSQDGRACTLLSVVPDDPSGMGR
;
A
#
# COMPACT_ATOMS: atom_id res chain seq x y z
N MET A 1 19.50 10.33 0.25
CA MET A 1 18.18 9.76 -0.08
C MET A 1 18.14 8.39 0.59
N PRO A 2 17.05 7.94 1.22
CA PRO A 2 17.03 6.59 1.74
C PRO A 2 17.27 5.59 0.60
N ASP A 3 18.16 4.63 0.82
CA ASP A 3 18.53 3.62 -0.16
C ASP A 3 17.37 2.61 -0.33
N GLY A 4 16.38 2.91 -1.18
CA GLY A 4 15.29 1.99 -1.50
C GLY A 4 14.04 2.63 -2.14
N PRO A 5 13.11 1.84 -2.69
CA PRO A 5 11.89 2.34 -3.31
C PRO A 5 10.96 3.03 -2.31
N LEU A 6 10.11 3.94 -2.81
CA LEU A 6 8.98 4.47 -2.06
C LEU A 6 7.86 3.43 -2.01
N ALA A 7 7.41 3.06 -0.82
CA ALA A 7 6.18 2.30 -0.65
C ALA A 7 4.98 3.23 -0.39
N VAL A 8 3.90 3.05 -1.16
CA VAL A 8 2.62 3.73 -0.98
C VAL A 8 1.58 2.71 -0.53
N ILE A 9 1.12 2.84 0.70
CA ILE A 9 0.12 1.98 1.32
C ILE A 9 -1.26 2.63 1.20
N LEU A 10 -2.15 2.02 0.42
CA LEU A 10 -3.52 2.51 0.20
C LEU A 10 -4.40 2.12 1.39
N ALA A 11 -4.76 3.10 2.22
CA ALA A 11 -5.52 2.90 3.46
C ALA A 11 -6.73 3.85 3.62
N ALA A 12 -7.11 4.59 2.57
CA ALA A 12 -8.22 5.56 2.57
C ALA A 12 -9.59 4.93 2.22
N GLY A 13 -9.63 3.63 1.93
CA GLY A 13 -10.85 2.94 1.54
C GLY A 13 -11.87 2.83 2.67
N GLN A 14 -13.13 3.18 2.37
CA GLN A 14 -14.22 3.18 3.37
C GLN A 14 -14.54 1.80 3.95
N GLY A 15 -14.32 0.72 3.20
CA GLY A 15 -14.56 -0.64 3.68
C GLY A 15 -16.03 -0.96 3.97
N THR A 16 -16.97 -0.40 3.22
CA THR A 16 -18.43 -0.49 3.47
C THR A 16 -18.97 -1.92 3.62
N ARG A 17 -18.37 -2.89 2.91
CA ARG A 17 -18.73 -4.32 3.01
C ARG A 17 -18.37 -4.97 4.34
N MET A 18 -17.59 -4.30 5.20
CA MET A 18 -17.22 -4.79 6.52
C MET A 18 -18.36 -4.70 7.53
N HIS A 19 -19.37 -3.83 7.29
CA HIS A 19 -20.48 -3.57 8.23
C HIS A 19 -19.99 -3.32 9.68
N SER A 20 -18.90 -2.58 9.83
CA SER A 20 -18.21 -2.34 11.09
C SER A 20 -17.97 -0.84 11.27
N SER A 21 -18.04 -0.37 12.52
CA SER A 21 -17.65 1.00 12.90
C SER A 21 -16.13 1.18 12.97
N VAL A 22 -15.36 0.09 12.98
CA VAL A 22 -13.91 0.11 12.91
C VAL A 22 -13.50 0.19 11.43
N PRO A 23 -12.59 1.10 11.03
CA PRO A 23 -12.08 1.09 9.67
C PRO A 23 -11.51 -0.27 9.27
N LYS A 24 -11.73 -0.66 8.01
CA LYS A 24 -11.28 -1.96 7.48
C LYS A 24 -9.82 -2.25 7.83
N VAL A 25 -8.95 -1.27 7.59
CA VAL A 25 -7.49 -1.39 7.76
C VAL A 25 -7.03 -1.48 9.23
N LEU A 26 -7.92 -1.17 10.19
CA LEU A 26 -7.67 -1.27 11.63
C LEU A 26 -8.19 -2.55 12.27
N HIS A 27 -8.92 -3.39 11.51
CA HIS A 27 -9.23 -4.73 11.97
C HIS A 27 -7.94 -5.50 12.26
N ARG A 28 -7.99 -6.40 13.25
CA ARG A 28 -6.78 -7.07 13.74
C ARG A 28 -6.66 -8.48 13.17
N LEU A 29 -5.46 -8.80 12.71
CA LEU A 29 -5.02 -10.15 12.40
C LEU A 29 -3.81 -10.47 13.29
N GLY A 30 -3.88 -11.55 14.07
CA GLY A 30 -2.81 -11.88 15.03
C GLY A 30 -2.58 -10.78 16.07
N GLY A 31 -3.63 -10.07 16.48
CA GLY A 31 -3.55 -8.97 17.45
C GLY A 31 -3.08 -7.62 16.90
N ARG A 32 -2.68 -7.55 15.62
CA ARG A 32 -2.14 -6.33 14.98
C ARG A 32 -3.06 -5.80 13.86
N PRO A 33 -3.25 -4.48 13.72
CA PRO A 33 -4.00 -3.89 12.60
C PRO A 33 -3.51 -4.35 11.21
N LEU A 34 -4.43 -4.57 10.27
CA LEU A 34 -4.12 -5.00 8.89
C LEU A 34 -3.07 -4.10 8.23
N VAL A 35 -3.22 -2.77 8.36
CA VAL A 35 -2.30 -1.79 7.77
C VAL A 35 -0.85 -1.97 8.21
N LEU A 36 -0.61 -2.40 9.45
CA LEU A 36 0.75 -2.59 9.96
C LEU A 36 1.44 -3.79 9.30
N HIS A 37 0.69 -4.84 8.93
CA HIS A 37 1.27 -5.97 8.21
C HIS A 37 1.77 -5.55 6.83
N ALA A 38 1.03 -4.70 6.12
CA ALA A 38 1.44 -4.17 4.82
C ALA A 38 2.67 -3.23 4.92
N ILE A 39 2.71 -2.37 5.94
CA ILE A 39 3.86 -1.49 6.22
C ILE A 39 5.10 -2.32 6.51
N ASP A 40 5.01 -3.27 7.45
CA ASP A 40 6.15 -4.12 7.83
C ASP A 40 6.64 -4.95 6.64
N ALA A 41 5.73 -5.45 5.80
CA ALA A 41 6.08 -6.21 4.61
C ALA A 41 6.88 -5.36 3.60
N ALA A 42 6.49 -4.10 3.40
CA ALA A 42 7.18 -3.17 2.51
C ALA A 42 8.60 -2.84 3.02
N GLU A 43 8.74 -2.56 4.32
CA GLU A 43 10.05 -2.25 4.92
C GLU A 43 10.97 -3.47 4.90
N ALA A 44 10.46 -4.65 5.27
CA ALA A 44 11.22 -5.89 5.18
C ALA A 44 11.55 -6.30 3.73
N ALA A 45 10.89 -5.67 2.75
CA ALA A 45 11.22 -5.81 1.34
C ALA A 45 12.27 -4.80 0.85
N GLY A 46 12.73 -3.88 1.71
CA GLY A 46 13.76 -2.89 1.38
C GLY A 46 13.22 -1.52 0.99
N ALA A 47 11.95 -1.20 1.26
CA ALA A 47 11.43 0.14 1.04
C ALA A 47 12.21 1.17 1.85
N GLY A 48 12.76 2.20 1.18
CA GLY A 48 13.53 3.26 1.82
C GLY A 48 12.64 4.29 2.53
N GLN A 49 11.39 4.42 2.08
CA GLN A 49 10.39 5.28 2.69
C GLN A 49 9.00 4.66 2.53
N VAL A 50 8.16 4.80 3.55
CA VAL A 50 6.75 4.36 3.50
C VAL A 50 5.82 5.56 3.71
N VAL A 51 4.82 5.67 2.84
CA VAL A 51 3.72 6.64 2.92
C VAL A 51 2.41 5.86 2.99
N ALA A 52 1.56 6.19 3.95
CA ALA A 52 0.19 5.71 4.01
C ALA A 52 -0.77 6.77 3.48
N VAL A 53 -1.61 6.41 2.52
CA VAL A 53 -2.70 7.26 2.04
C VAL A 53 -3.93 6.97 2.88
N VAL A 54 -4.42 7.96 3.62
CA VAL A 54 -5.52 7.83 4.59
C VAL A 54 -6.68 8.74 4.21
N SER A 55 -7.86 8.50 4.78
CA SER A 55 -9.01 9.39 4.58
C SER A 55 -9.18 10.32 5.79
N PRO A 56 -9.41 11.62 5.60
CA PRO A 56 -9.81 12.53 6.67
C PRO A 56 -11.07 12.09 7.43
N ALA A 57 -11.95 11.32 6.77
CA ALA A 57 -13.16 10.76 7.37
C ALA A 57 -12.88 9.59 8.35
N GLN A 58 -11.64 9.09 8.42
CA GLN A 58 -11.20 8.02 9.32
C GLN A 58 -9.98 8.46 10.15
N PRO A 59 -10.11 9.47 11.01
CA PRO A 59 -8.98 10.06 11.75
C PRO A 59 -8.26 9.07 12.68
N GLU A 60 -8.94 8.00 13.11
CA GLU A 60 -8.36 6.88 13.85
C GLU A 60 -7.29 6.12 13.06
N VAL A 61 -7.38 6.06 11.72
CA VAL A 61 -6.35 5.41 10.89
C VAL A 61 -5.06 6.22 10.98
N ARG A 62 -5.15 7.54 10.77
CA ARG A 62 -4.02 8.47 10.93
C ARG A 62 -3.40 8.37 12.33
N ARG A 63 -4.21 8.45 13.38
CA ARG A 63 -3.73 8.32 14.78
C ARG A 63 -3.01 7.00 15.03
N SER A 64 -3.49 5.89 14.46
CA SER A 64 -2.84 4.59 14.61
C SER A 64 -1.47 4.48 13.94
N LEU A 65 -1.17 5.38 13.00
CA LEU A 65 0.06 5.41 12.21
C LEU A 65 0.99 6.57 12.58
N GLU A 66 0.59 7.40 13.54
CA GLU A 66 1.38 8.54 14.01
C GLU A 66 2.74 8.06 14.54
N GLY A 67 3.82 8.72 14.09
CA GLY A 67 5.19 8.32 14.40
C GLY A 67 5.67 7.04 13.70
N ARG A 68 4.80 6.28 13.01
CA ARG A 68 5.15 5.03 12.32
C ARG A 68 5.53 5.24 10.86
N VAL A 69 4.72 6.01 10.12
CA VAL A 69 4.91 6.33 8.69
C VAL A 69 4.33 7.70 8.38
N ARG A 70 4.75 8.30 7.25
CA ARG A 70 4.14 9.55 6.77
C ARG A 70 2.72 9.28 6.28
N CYS A 71 1.74 10.01 6.79
CA CYS A 71 0.35 9.95 6.30
C CYS A 71 0.06 11.09 5.32
N VAL A 72 -0.60 10.76 4.22
CA VAL A 72 -1.09 11.70 3.20
C VAL A 72 -2.60 11.52 3.07
N ASP A 73 -3.34 12.62 3.01
CA ASP A 73 -4.80 12.55 2.89
C ASP A 73 -5.23 12.37 1.44
N GLN A 74 -6.13 11.41 1.22
CA GLN A 74 -7.02 11.39 0.07
C GLN A 74 -8.34 12.04 0.51
N GLU A 75 -8.58 13.26 0.03
CA GLU A 75 -9.74 14.09 0.44
C GLU A 75 -11.08 13.42 0.13
N LEU A 76 -11.20 12.81 -1.05
CA LEU A 76 -12.42 12.16 -1.53
C LEU A 76 -12.10 10.74 -2.02
N PRO A 77 -12.96 9.74 -1.79
CA PRO A 77 -12.70 8.35 -2.18
C PRO A 77 -12.92 8.14 -3.70
N GLN A 78 -12.09 8.75 -4.54
CA GLN A 78 -12.19 8.71 -6.00
C GLN A 78 -11.40 7.56 -6.65
N GLY A 79 -11.14 6.49 -5.87
CA GLY A 79 -10.46 5.29 -6.33
C GLY A 79 -8.96 5.26 -6.06
N THR A 80 -8.31 4.17 -6.47
CA THR A 80 -6.90 3.88 -6.18
C THR A 80 -5.94 4.78 -6.94
N GLY A 81 -6.26 5.13 -8.20
CA GLY A 81 -5.45 6.06 -8.99
C GLY A 81 -5.39 7.45 -8.36
N ASP A 82 -6.52 7.94 -7.86
CA ASP A 82 -6.58 9.20 -7.12
C ASP A 82 -5.78 9.13 -5.81
N ALA A 83 -5.90 8.04 -5.06
CA ALA A 83 -5.13 7.83 -3.84
C ALA A 83 -3.60 7.91 -4.08
N VAL A 84 -3.11 7.33 -5.18
CA VAL A 84 -1.69 7.44 -5.57
C VAL A 84 -1.34 8.88 -5.99
N ARG A 85 -2.25 9.59 -6.66
CA ARG A 85 -2.05 11.01 -7.05
C ARG A 85 -2.01 11.96 -5.86
N SER A 86 -2.68 11.63 -4.76
CA SER A 86 -2.60 12.41 -3.51
C SER A 86 -1.18 12.45 -2.94
N VAL A 87 -0.35 11.43 -3.23
CA VAL A 87 1.07 11.42 -2.82
C VAL A 87 1.84 12.52 -3.58
N PRO A 88 2.57 13.41 -2.87
CA PRO A 88 3.30 14.51 -3.49
C PRO A 88 4.23 14.05 -4.62
N PRO A 89 4.28 14.74 -5.77
CA PRO A 89 5.16 14.38 -6.89
C PRO A 89 6.62 14.22 -6.49
N ALA A 90 7.13 15.11 -5.63
CA ALA A 90 8.49 15.07 -5.11
C ALA A 90 8.86 13.75 -4.38
N LEU A 91 7.87 13.00 -3.88
CA LEU A 91 8.12 11.67 -3.31
C LEU A 91 8.10 10.58 -4.38
N ARG A 92 7.25 10.70 -5.40
CA ARG A 92 7.06 9.69 -6.46
C ARG A 92 8.12 9.77 -7.56
N GLU A 93 8.72 10.93 -7.77
CA GLU A 93 9.74 11.16 -8.81
C GLU A 93 11.15 10.71 -8.36
N ALA A 94 11.29 10.26 -7.11
CA ALA A 94 12.57 9.87 -6.53
C ALA A 94 13.05 8.45 -6.90
N GLY A 95 12.26 7.68 -7.67
CA GLY A 95 12.63 6.33 -8.12
C GLY A 95 11.44 5.38 -8.25
N THR A 96 11.68 4.08 -8.00
CA THR A 96 10.62 3.05 -8.03
C THR A 96 9.58 3.29 -6.93
N VAL A 97 8.30 3.18 -7.31
CA VAL A 97 7.15 3.27 -6.41
C VAL A 97 6.47 1.91 -6.29
N LEU A 98 6.46 1.35 -5.09
CA LEU A 98 5.73 0.13 -4.74
C LEU A 98 4.36 0.50 -4.17
N VAL A 99 3.28 0.17 -4.87
CA VAL A 99 1.90 0.42 -4.40
C VAL A 99 1.32 -0.84 -3.78
N LEU A 100 0.86 -0.76 -2.53
CA LEU A 100 0.25 -1.87 -1.80
C LEU A 100 -1.11 -1.48 -1.24
N SER A 101 -2.04 -2.44 -1.19
CA SER A 101 -3.30 -2.26 -0.47
C SER A 101 -3.13 -2.66 1.00
N ALA A 102 -3.64 -1.84 1.93
CA ALA A 102 -3.52 -2.08 3.37
C ALA A 102 -4.34 -3.29 3.87
N ASP A 103 -5.22 -3.84 3.03
CA ASP A 103 -6.11 -4.97 3.35
C ASP A 103 -5.60 -6.32 2.84
N VAL A 104 -4.36 -6.39 2.35
CA VAL A 104 -3.69 -7.65 1.95
C VAL A 104 -2.59 -7.98 2.96
N PRO A 105 -2.96 -8.35 4.21
CA PRO A 105 -2.00 -8.50 5.31
C PRO A 105 -1.05 -9.68 5.16
N LEU A 106 -1.34 -10.62 4.26
CA LEU A 106 -0.56 -11.85 4.07
C LEU A 106 0.49 -11.72 2.95
N VAL A 107 0.64 -10.54 2.35
CA VAL A 107 1.70 -10.32 1.37
C VAL A 107 3.07 -10.49 2.05
N ARG A 108 3.92 -11.32 1.45
CA ARG A 108 5.20 -11.70 2.04
C ARG A 108 6.31 -10.74 1.59
N PRO A 109 7.24 -10.35 2.47
CA PRO A 109 8.40 -9.54 2.08
C PRO A 109 9.22 -10.16 0.94
N GLN A 110 9.29 -11.50 0.87
CA GLN A 110 9.97 -12.23 -0.20
C GLN A 110 9.28 -12.05 -1.54
N THR A 111 7.94 -12.03 -1.57
CA THR A 111 7.16 -11.79 -2.78
C THR A 111 7.39 -10.37 -3.29
N LEU A 112 7.39 -9.39 -2.38
CA LEU A 112 7.63 -7.99 -2.72
C LEU A 112 9.06 -7.73 -3.23
N ARG A 113 10.07 -8.36 -2.61
CA ARG A 113 11.45 -8.30 -3.10
C ARG A 113 11.57 -8.85 -4.51
N ARG A 114 11.01 -10.03 -4.78
CA ARG A 114 10.99 -10.60 -6.13
C ARG A 114 10.30 -9.67 -7.12
N LEU A 115 9.19 -9.04 -6.75
CA LEU A 115 8.53 -8.05 -7.60
C LEU A 115 9.43 -6.86 -7.93
N LEU A 116 10.15 -6.34 -6.94
CA LEU A 116 11.09 -5.22 -7.12
C LEU A 116 12.31 -5.63 -7.96
N ASP A 117 12.86 -6.82 -7.73
CA ASP A 117 13.97 -7.38 -8.52
C ASP A 117 13.55 -7.55 -9.99
N GLU A 118 12.38 -8.14 -10.24
CA GLU A 118 11.80 -8.27 -11.58
C GLU A 118 11.57 -6.90 -12.23
N HIS A 119 11.08 -5.92 -11.48
CA HIS A 119 10.90 -4.56 -11.99
C HIS A 119 12.25 -3.94 -12.42
N GLY A 120 13.31 -4.12 -11.61
CA GLY A 120 14.64 -3.53 -11.84
C GLY A 120 15.51 -4.23 -12.90
N GLN A 121 15.26 -5.49 -13.23
CA GLN A 121 16.12 -6.28 -14.14
C GLN A 121 15.92 -6.04 -15.65
N SER A 122 15.07 -5.12 -16.07
CA SER A 122 14.81 -4.90 -17.50
C SER A 122 15.82 -3.93 -18.11
N GLN A 123 16.47 -4.32 -19.22
CA GLN A 123 17.50 -3.51 -19.89
C GLN A 123 16.97 -2.19 -20.46
N ASP A 124 15.68 -2.13 -20.79
CA ASP A 124 14.98 -0.91 -21.26
C ASP A 124 14.21 -0.18 -20.15
N GLY A 125 14.25 -0.68 -18.90
CA GLY A 125 13.39 -0.25 -17.79
C GLY A 125 11.92 -0.66 -17.94
N ARG A 126 11.36 -1.41 -16.97
CA ARG A 126 9.92 -1.70 -16.95
C ARG A 126 9.18 -0.47 -16.45
N ALA A 127 8.28 0.09 -17.24
CA ALA A 127 7.44 1.21 -16.79
C ALA A 127 6.48 0.81 -15.65
N CYS A 128 6.03 -0.45 -15.64
CA CYS A 128 5.15 -1.00 -14.62
C CYS A 128 5.36 -2.51 -14.49
N THR A 129 5.19 -3.05 -13.29
CA THR A 129 5.24 -4.49 -13.01
C THR A 129 4.10 -4.83 -12.05
N LEU A 130 3.29 -5.82 -12.42
CA LEU A 130 2.09 -6.20 -11.68
C LEU A 130 2.29 -7.57 -11.01
N LEU A 131 1.96 -7.63 -9.73
CA LEU A 131 1.83 -8.91 -9.02
C LEU A 131 0.45 -9.50 -9.33
N SER A 132 0.44 -10.70 -9.89
CA SER A 132 -0.78 -11.43 -10.23
C SER A 132 -0.87 -12.77 -9.50
N VAL A 133 -2.05 -13.37 -9.56
CA VAL A 133 -2.34 -14.72 -9.07
C VAL A 133 -3.24 -15.40 -10.09
N VAL A 134 -3.17 -16.73 -10.17
CA VAL A 134 -4.12 -17.56 -10.94
C VAL A 134 -5.08 -18.21 -9.94
N PRO A 135 -6.28 -17.65 -9.73
CA PRO A 135 -7.27 -18.20 -8.81
C PRO A 135 -8.09 -19.31 -9.49
N ASP A 136 -8.64 -20.23 -8.70
CA ASP A 136 -9.59 -21.23 -9.20
C ASP A 136 -10.90 -20.58 -9.67
N ASP A 137 -11.35 -19.51 -9.00
CA ASP A 137 -12.49 -18.68 -9.41
C ASP A 137 -12.06 -17.21 -9.56
N PRO A 138 -12.06 -16.66 -10.80
CA PRO A 138 -11.67 -15.28 -11.06
C PRO A 138 -12.78 -14.24 -10.78
N SER A 139 -13.97 -14.66 -10.31
CA SER A 139 -15.13 -13.79 -10.15
C SER A 139 -14.86 -12.59 -9.22
N GLY A 140 -15.13 -11.38 -9.71
CA GLY A 140 -14.96 -10.12 -8.97
C GLY A 140 -13.54 -9.54 -8.95
N MET A 141 -12.56 -10.20 -9.56
CA MET A 141 -11.21 -9.65 -9.77
C MET A 141 -11.12 -8.84 -11.08
N GLY A 142 -10.13 -7.95 -11.16
CA GLY A 142 -9.83 -7.18 -12.37
C GLY A 142 -9.45 -8.11 -13.53
N ARG A 143 -9.90 -7.76 -14.73
CA ARG A 143 -9.67 -8.52 -15.97
C ARG A 143 -8.82 -7.71 -16.92
#